data_AF-A0A202BMC2-F1
#
_entry.id   AF-A0A202BMC2-F1
#
_cell.length_a   1.000
_cell.length_b   1.000
_cell.length_c   1.000
_cell.angle_alpha   90.00
_cell.angle_beta   90.00
_cell.angle_gamma   90.00
#
_symmetry.space_group_name_H-M   'P 1'
#
loop_
_entity.id
_entity.type
_entity.pdbx_description
1 polymer ?
#
loop_
_entity_poly.entity_id
_entity_poly.type
_entity_poly.pdbx_seq_one_letter_code
_entity_poly.pdbx_strand_id
1 'polypeptide(L)'
;ASCFFEASTRTRLSFETSMHRLGASVVGFSDSANTSLGKKGETLADTISVISTYVDAIVMRHPQEGAARLATEFSGNVPVLN
;
A
#
# COMPACT_ATOMS: atom_id res chain seq x y z
N ALA A 1 -5.94 -0.28 2.07
CA ALA A 1 -4.64 -0.58 2.68
C ALA A 1 -3.72 0.64 2.62
N SER A 2 -2.85 0.80 3.63
CA SER A 2 -1.78 1.80 3.69
C SER A 2 -0.43 1.09 3.49
N CYS A 3 0.15 1.20 2.28
CA CYS A 3 1.34 0.48 1.81
C CYS A 3 2.49 1.47 1.57
N PHE A 4 3.16 1.89 2.64
CA PHE A 4 4.29 2.82 2.56
C PHE A 4 5.61 2.05 2.62
N PHE A 5 6.28 1.94 1.48
CA PHE A 5 7.61 1.32 1.34
C PHE A 5 8.77 2.32 1.57
N GLU A 6 8.43 3.59 1.72
CA GLU A 6 9.31 4.68 2.15
C GLU A 6 8.62 5.44 3.29
N ALA A 7 9.38 5.84 4.31
CA ALA A 7 8.84 6.54 5.47
C ALA A 7 8.28 7.92 5.07
N SER A 8 6.95 8.08 5.16
CA SER A 8 6.29 9.37 5.03
C SER A 8 5.17 9.53 6.05
N THR A 9 5.53 10.01 7.24
CA THR A 9 4.60 10.21 8.35
C THR A 9 3.48 11.19 7.98
N ARG A 10 3.79 12.24 7.21
CA ARG A 10 2.81 13.27 6.81
C ARG A 10 1.74 12.69 5.89
N THR A 11 2.16 11.97 4.84
CA THR A 11 1.24 11.38 3.87
C THR A 11 0.42 10.27 4.49
N ARG A 12 1.05 9.42 5.32
CA ARG A 12 0.34 8.35 6.03
C ARG A 12 -0.76 8.91 6.92
N LEU A 13 -0.42 9.86 7.80
CA LEU A 13 -1.39 10.45 8.72
C LEU A 13 -2.53 11.17 7.99
N SER A 14 -2.26 11.87 6.89
CA SER A 14 -3.32 12.56 6.14
C SER A 14 -4.34 11.59 5.54
N PHE A 15 -3.88 10.47 4.97
CA PHE A 15 -4.78 9.46 4.40
C PHE A 15 -5.49 8.67 5.49
N GLU A 16 -4.78 8.24 6.53
CA GLU A 16 -5.38 7.53 7.68
C GLU A 16 -6.47 8.36 8.34
N THR A 17 -6.20 9.64 8.61
CA THR A 17 -7.19 10.56 9.20
C THR A 17 -8.41 10.73 8.28
N SER A 18 -8.19 10.83 6.97
CA SER A 18 -9.29 10.98 6.00
C SER A 18 -10.16 9.71 5.93
N MET A 19 -9.53 8.54 5.93
CA MET A 19 -10.24 7.25 5.95
C MET A 19 -11.04 7.07 7.25
N HIS A 20 -10.43 7.37 8.40
CA HIS A 20 -11.13 7.32 9.69
C HIS A 20 -12.30 8.31 9.78
N ARG A 21 -12.16 9.51 9.19
CA ARG A 21 -13.26 10.49 9.09
C ARG A 21 -14.44 9.99 8.28
N LEU A 22 -14.21 9.13 7.29
CA LEU A 22 -15.25 8.48 6.50
C LEU A 22 -15.82 7.22 7.18
N GLY A 23 -15.36 6.88 8.39
CA GLY A 23 -15.76 5.66 9.09
C GLY A 23 -15.08 4.40 8.54
N ALA A 24 -14.07 4.54 7.67
CA ALA A 24 -13.31 3.42 7.14
C ALA A 24 -12.24 2.94 8.14
N SER A 25 -11.86 1.67 8.02
CA SER A 25 -10.73 1.08 8.73
C SER A 25 -9.51 1.05 7.82
N VAL A 26 -8.33 1.26 8.41
CA VAL A 26 -7.07 1.21 7.67
C VAL A 26 -6.30 -0.03 8.08
N VAL A 27 -5.99 -0.86 7.08
CA VAL A 27 -5.10 -2.03 7.22
C VAL A 27 -3.79 -1.69 6.52
N GLY A 28 -2.65 -1.88 7.16
CA GLY A 28 -1.37 -1.51 6.54
C GLY A 28 -0.17 -1.86 7.39
N PHE A 29 1.01 -1.55 6.87
CA PHE A 29 2.29 -1.73 7.55
C PHE A 29 3.02 -0.39 7.64
N SER A 30 3.62 -0.15 8.80
CA SER A 30 4.31 1.11 9.10
C SER A 30 5.76 1.15 8.65
N ASP A 31 6.35 0.01 8.29
CA ASP A 31 7.80 -0.11 8.12
C ASP A 31 8.16 -1.02 6.95
N SER A 32 8.83 -0.45 5.94
CA SER A 32 9.31 -1.18 4.78
C SER A 32 10.41 -2.18 5.12
N ALA A 33 11.16 -1.97 6.21
CA ALA A 33 12.20 -2.88 6.68
C ALA A 33 11.65 -4.18 7.30
N ASN A 34 10.35 -4.22 7.61
CA ASN A 34 9.65 -5.43 8.09
C ASN A 34 8.67 -6.00 7.06
N THR A 35 8.61 -5.45 5.85
CA THR A 35 7.85 -6.09 4.77
C THR A 35 8.63 -7.25 4.16
N SER A 36 7.92 -8.30 3.78
CA SER A 36 8.48 -9.49 3.15
C SER A 36 9.28 -9.20 1.86
N LEU A 37 9.05 -8.05 1.23
CA LEU A 37 9.84 -7.56 0.09
C LEU A 37 11.34 -7.41 0.42
N GLY A 38 11.69 -6.98 1.63
CA GLY A 38 13.07 -6.77 2.04
C GLY A 38 13.78 -8.00 2.62
N LYS A 39 13.02 -9.02 3.07
CA LYS A 39 13.57 -10.14 3.85
C LYS A 39 13.25 -11.54 3.31
N LYS A 40 12.18 -11.70 2.52
CA LYS A 40 11.62 -13.01 2.15
C LYS A 40 11.54 -13.26 0.64
N GLY A 41 11.87 -12.27 -0.18
CA GLY A 41 11.84 -12.40 -1.64
C GLY A 41 10.43 -12.41 -2.23
N GLU A 42 9.41 -12.03 -1.46
CA GLU A 42 8.08 -11.75 -2.02
C GLU A 42 8.16 -10.55 -2.97
N THR A 43 7.50 -10.63 -4.12
CA THR A 43 7.50 -9.54 -5.10
C THR A 43 6.43 -8.51 -4.76
N LEU A 44 6.61 -7.27 -5.24
CA LEU A 44 5.60 -6.23 -5.10
C LEU A 44 4.25 -6.66 -5.71
N ALA A 45 4.29 -7.33 -6.87
CA ALA A 45 3.11 -7.86 -7.55
C ALA A 45 2.32 -8.82 -6.65
N ASP A 46 3.00 -9.77 -6.03
CA ASP A 46 2.40 -10.79 -5.16
C ASP A 46 1.79 -10.13 -3.91
N THR A 47 2.53 -9.24 -3.26
CA THR A 47 2.05 -8.48 -2.10
C THR A 47 0.80 -7.66 -2.44
N ILE A 48 0.77 -6.98 -3.60
CA ILE A 48 -0.39 -6.20 -4.02
C ILE A 48 -1.57 -7.09 -4.38
N SER A 49 -1.33 -8.22 -5.04
CA SER A 49 -2.38 -9.18 -5.39
C SER A 49 -3.03 -9.78 -4.14
N VAL A 50 -2.26 -10.05 -3.09
CA VAL A 50 -2.80 -10.51 -1.80
C VAL A 50 -3.55 -9.38 -1.08
N ILE A 51 -2.95 -8.19 -0.97
CA ILE A 51 -3.56 -7.07 -0.26
C ILE A 51 -4.86 -6.61 -0.92
N SER A 52 -4.94 -6.62 -2.26
CA SER A 52 -6.15 -6.24 -2.98
C SER A 52 -7.34 -7.13 -2.65
N THR A 53 -7.13 -8.39 -2.22
CA THR A 53 -8.23 -9.25 -1.75
C THR A 53 -8.77 -8.86 -0.38
N TYR A 54 -8.04 -8.06 0.40
CA TYR A 54 -8.41 -7.68 1.77
C TYR A 54 -9.01 -6.28 1.87
N VAL A 55 -8.88 -5.43 0.85
CA VAL A 55 -9.19 -4.00 0.96
C VAL A 55 -9.87 -3.46 -0.29
N ASP A 56 -10.69 -2.42 -0.10
CA ASP A 56 -11.42 -1.76 -1.18
C ASP A 56 -10.61 -0.68 -1.91
N ALA A 57 -9.51 -0.22 -1.33
CA ALA A 57 -8.61 0.78 -1.93
C ALA A 57 -7.19 0.62 -1.38
N ILE A 58 -6.17 0.93 -2.17
CA ILE A 58 -4.76 0.85 -1.76
C ILE A 58 -4.14 2.23 -1.87
N VAL A 59 -3.56 2.73 -0.79
CA VAL A 59 -2.67 3.89 -0.80
C VAL A 59 -1.25 3.34 -0.77
N MET A 60 -0.43 3.71 -1.73
CA MET A 60 0.90 3.18 -1.95
C MET A 60 1.91 4.31 -2.01
N ARG A 61 3.10 4.08 -1.46
CA ARG A 61 4.28 4.91 -1.73
C ARG A 61 5.49 4.02 -1.86
N HIS A 62 6.19 4.09 -2.99
CA HIS A 62 7.35 3.25 -3.27
C HIS A 62 8.49 4.08 -3.89
N PRO A 63 9.76 3.87 -3.50
CA PRO A 63 10.89 4.67 -3.99
C PRO A 63 11.23 4.39 -5.46
N GLN A 64 10.94 3.19 -5.95
CA GLN A 64 11.16 2.81 -7.34
C GLN A 64 10.08 3.40 -8.25
N GLU A 65 10.52 4.09 -9.29
CA GLU A 65 9.64 4.60 -10.34
C GLU A 65 8.93 3.45 -11.07
N GLY A 66 7.65 3.64 -11.42
CA GLY A 66 6.83 2.61 -12.07
C GLY A 66 6.22 1.56 -11.12
N ALA A 67 6.60 1.53 -9.84
CA ALA A 67 6.03 0.60 -8.86
C ALA A 67 4.51 0.77 -8.69
N ALA A 68 4.01 2.01 -8.67
CA ALA A 68 2.58 2.29 -8.60
C ALA A 68 1.81 1.82 -9.84
N ARG A 69 2.43 1.94 -11.03
CA ARG A 69 1.84 1.43 -12.27
C ARG A 69 1.78 -0.09 -12.28
N LEU A 70 2.86 -0.73 -11.83
CA LEU A 70 2.86 -2.18 -11.64
C LEU A 70 1.75 -2.57 -10.64
N ALA A 71 1.63 -1.89 -9.51
CA ALA A 71 0.57 -2.17 -8.55
C ALA A 71 -0.84 -2.08 -9.16
N THR A 72 -1.11 -1.12 -10.05
CA THR A 72 -2.42 -1.04 -10.74
C THR A 72 -2.69 -2.22 -11.66
N GLU A 73 -1.66 -2.85 -12.23
CA GLU A 73 -1.83 -4.03 -13.09
C GLU A 73 -2.17 -5.28 -12.26
N PHE A 74 -1.69 -5.37 -11.01
CA PHE A 74 -1.90 -6.51 -10.11
C PHE A 74 -2.99 -6.28 -9.05
N SER A 75 -3.57 -5.08 -8.95
CA SER A 75 -4.57 -4.74 -7.93
C SER A 75 -5.97 -5.29 -8.21
N GLY A 76 -6.20 -5.97 -9.34
CA GLY A 76 -7.44 -6.72 -9.58
C GLY A 76 -8.71 -5.86 -9.47
N ASN A 77 -8.70 -4.67 -10.08
CA ASN A 77 -9.80 -3.69 -10.06
C ASN A 77 -9.92 -2.85 -8.77
N VAL A 78 -9.02 -3.03 -7.79
CA VAL A 78 -8.92 -2.17 -6.61
C VAL A 78 -8.17 -0.88 -6.98
N PRO A 79 -8.72 0.31 -6.66
CA PRO A 79 -8.07 1.59 -6.95
C PRO A 79 -6.77 1.75 -6.14
N VAL A 80 -5.71 2.18 -6.81
CA VAL A 80 -4.41 2.49 -6.22
C VAL A 80 -4.17 4.00 -6.25
N LEU A 81 -3.90 4.60 -5.09
CA LEU A 81 -3.49 5.98 -4.93
C LEU A 81 -1.98 6.02 -4.64
N ASN A 82 -1.22 6.77 -5.42
CA ASN A 82 0.23 6.97 -5.28
C ASN A 82 0.55 8.38 -4.79
#